data_AF-A0A7X5ZXN6-F1
#
_entry.id   AF-A0A7X5ZXN6-F1
#
_cell.length_a   1.000
_cell.length_b   1.000
_cell.length_c   1.000
_cell.angle_alpha   90.00
_cell.angle_beta   90.00
_cell.angle_gamma   90.00
#
_symmetry.space_group_name_H-M   'P 1'
#
loop_
_entity.id
_entity.type
_entity.pdbx_description
1 polymer ?
#
loop_
_entity_poly.entity_id
_entity_poly.type
_entity_poly.pdbx_seq_one_letter_code
_entity_poly.pdbx_strand_id
1 'polypeptide(L)' 'MFAAPSDVALAWLLHNPVVSAAISGPRTVEQLRQNLRAPALTLSGETLTKLDEIWPGPGGEAPLAYAW' A
#
# COMPACT_ATOMS: atom_id res chain seq x y z
N MET A 1 8.13 -18.02 -2.08
CA MET A 1 7.76 -17.14 -3.21
C MET A 1 7.73 -15.73 -2.67
N PHE A 2 8.47 -14.79 -3.26
CA PHE A 2 8.44 -13.39 -2.83
C PHE A 2 7.07 -12.77 -3.16
N ALA A 3 6.56 -11.91 -2.29
CA ALA A 3 5.32 -11.18 -2.55
C ALA A 3 5.51 -10.24 -3.75
N ALA A 4 4.47 -10.07 -4.57
CA ALA A 4 4.55 -9.09 -5.66
C ALA A 4 4.57 -7.67 -5.07
N PRO A 5 5.18 -6.68 -5.75
CA PRO A 5 5.21 -5.30 -5.27
C PRO A 5 3.81 -4.72 -4.97
N SER A 6 2.80 -5.08 -5.77
CA SER A 6 1.39 -4.70 -5.53
C SER A 6 0.85 -5.25 -4.22
N ASP A 7 1.25 -6.47 -3.86
CA ASP A 7 0.77 -7.14 -2.65
C ASP A 7 1.35 -6.45 -1.42
N VAL A 8 2.65 -6.10 -1.47
CA VAL A 8 3.34 -5.34 -0.42
C VAL A 8 2.73 -3.95 -0.25
N ALA A 9 2.48 -3.23 -1.35
CA ALA A 9 1.92 -1.88 -1.30
C ALA A 9 0.49 -1.86 -0.71
N LEU A 10 -0.36 -2.80 -1.14
CA LEU A 10 -1.73 -2.92 -0.62
C LEU A 10 -1.74 -3.40 0.84
N ALA A 11 -0.87 -4.34 1.22
CA ALA A 11 -0.75 -4.80 2.60
C ALA A 11 -0.26 -3.67 3.53
N TRP A 12 0.70 -2.85 3.08
CA TRP A 12 1.16 -1.68 3.84
C TRP A 12 0.04 -0.66 4.05
N LEU A 13 -0.73 -0.34 2.99
CA LEU A 13 -1.86 0.59 3.11
C LEU A 13 -2.95 0.05 4.06
N LEU A 14 -3.27 -1.24 3.94
CA LEU A 14 -4.32 -1.90 4.74
C LEU A 14 -3.89 -2.21 6.19
N HIS A 15 -2.59 -2.20 6.49
CA HIS A 15 -2.09 -2.33 7.86
C HIS A 15 -2.46 -1.10 8.72
N ASN A 16 -2.60 0.07 8.09
CA ASN A 16 -2.87 1.31 8.80
C ASN A 16 -4.31 1.35 9.35
N PRO A 17 -4.53 1.46 10.68
CA PRO A 17 -5.86 1.41 11.29
C PRO A 17 -6.79 2.56 10.88
N VAL A 18 -6.27 3.67 10.34
CA VAL A 18 -7.13 4.77 9.84
C VAL A 18 -7.63 4.54 8.41
N VAL A 19 -7.11 3.54 7.71
CA VAL A 19 -7.54 3.17 6.36
C VAL A 19 -8.66 2.13 6.46
N SER A 20 -9.89 2.51 6.11
CA SER A 20 -11.02 1.56 6.13
C SER A 20 -11.04 0.60 4.94
N ALA A 21 -10.60 1.06 3.76
CA ALA A 21 -10.58 0.27 2.54
C ALA A 21 -9.56 0.81 1.53
N ALA A 22 -9.03 -0.08 0.68
CA ALA A 22 -8.15 0.27 -0.43
C ALA A 22 -8.86 0.07 -1.77
N ILE A 23 -9.01 1.15 -2.55
CA ILE A 23 -9.52 1.09 -3.93
C ILE A 23 -8.34 0.88 -4.86
N SER A 24 -8.24 -0.30 -5.47
CA SER A 24 -7.20 -0.61 -6.46
C SER A 24 -7.75 -0.53 -7.88
N GLY A 25 -6.96 -0.02 -8.83
CA GLY A 25 -7.35 0.15 -10.24
C GLY A 25 -6.62 -0.78 -11.20
N PRO A 26 -6.79 -2.12 -11.11
CA PRO A 26 -6.17 -3.06 -12.04
C PRO A 26 -6.73 -2.88 -13.46
N ARG A 27 -5.88 -3.12 -14.47
CA ARG A 27 -6.25 -3.08 -15.89
C ARG A 27 -6.61 -4.45 -16.45
N THR A 28 -6.28 -5.53 -15.74
CA THR A 28 -6.61 -6.90 -16.12
C THR A 28 -7.19 -7.70 -14.94
N VAL A 29 -7.86 -8.81 -15.25
CA VAL A 29 -8.40 -9.70 -14.22
C VAL A 29 -7.28 -10.38 -13.45
N GLU A 30 -6.15 -10.66 -14.08
CA GLU A 30 -4.97 -11.26 -13.46
C GLU A 30 -4.39 -10.31 -12.39
N GLN A 31 -4.31 -9.02 -12.68
CA GLN A 31 -3.90 -8.00 -11.71
C GLN A 31 -4.90 -7.90 -10.55
N LEU A 32 -6.20 -7.94 -10.83
CA LEU A 32 -7.23 -7.98 -9.78
C LEU A 32 -7.05 -9.20 -8.88
N ARG A 33 -6.90 -10.41 -9.46
CA ARG A 33 -6.69 -11.65 -8.72
C ARG A 33 -5.40 -11.63 -7.89
N GLN A 34 -4.36 -10.97 -8.38
CA GLN A 34 -3.12 -10.77 -7.62
C GLN A 34 -3.39 -9.89 -6.39
N ASN A 35 -4.03 -8.73 -6.58
CA ASN A 35 -4.34 -7.78 -5.50
C ASN A 35 -5.18 -8.41 -4.35
N LEU A 36 -6.04 -9.39 -4.65
CA LEU A 36 -6.84 -10.10 -3.65
C LEU A 36 -6.01 -10.87 -2.62
N ARG A 37 -4.71 -11.10 -2.86
CA ARG A 37 -3.80 -11.77 -1.92
C ARG A 37 -3.28 -10.85 -0.82
N ALA A 38 -3.30 -9.53 -1.05
CA ALA A 38 -2.68 -8.56 -0.16
C ALA A 38 -3.22 -8.56 1.29
N PRO A 39 -4.54 -8.70 1.55
CA PRO A 39 -5.06 -8.68 2.92
C PRO A 39 -4.56 -9.83 3.81
N ALA A 40 -4.06 -10.93 3.21
CA ALA A 40 -3.50 -12.07 3.95
C ALA A 40 -2.00 -11.92 4.24
N LEU A 41 -1.35 -10.88 3.73
CA LEU A 41 0.08 -10.64 3.90
C LEU A 41 0.32 -9.78 5.14
N THR A 42 0.97 -10.35 6.15
CA THR A 42 1.47 -9.60 7.31
C THR A 42 2.91 -9.16 7.07
N LEU A 43 3.15 -7.85 7.08
CA LEU A 43 4.50 -7.28 6.99
C LEU A 43 5.15 -7.24 8.37
N SER A 44 6.48 -7.47 8.43
CA SER A 44 7.22 -7.34 9.68
C SER A 44 7.36 -5.87 10.08
N GLY A 45 7.56 -5.60 11.38
CA GLY A 45 7.83 -4.24 11.85
C GLY A 45 9.02 -3.59 11.16
N GLU A 46 10.09 -4.35 10.91
CA GLU A 46 11.27 -3.85 10.16
C GLU A 46 10.90 -3.43 8.72
N THR A 47 10.07 -4.22 8.03
CA THR A 47 9.62 -3.87 6.67
C THR A 47 8.74 -2.63 6.70
N LEU A 48 7.83 -2.51 7.67
CA LEU A 48 6.97 -1.35 7.83
C LEU A 48 7.80 -0.08 8.05
N THR A 49 8.77 -0.10 8.97
CA THR A 49 9.68 1.03 9.22
C THR A 49 10.40 1.47 7.95
N LYS A 50 10.94 0.52 7.16
CA LYS A 50 11.61 0.86 5.89
C LYS A 50 10.67 1.49 4.86
N LEU A 51 9.41 1.03 4.79
CA LEU A 51 8.41 1.59 3.87
C LEU A 51 8.02 3.01 4.27
N ASP A 52 7.84 3.27 5.57
CA ASP A 52 7.52 4.60 6.09
C ASP A 52 8.67 5.60 5.84
N GLU A 53 9.93 5.16 5.87
CA GLU A 53 11.11 5.98 5.54
C GLU A 53 11.23 6.32 4.05
N ILE A 54 10.78 5.42 3.15
CA ILE A 54 10.84 5.65 1.70
C ILE A 54 9.92 6.81 1.29
N TRP A 55 8.76 6.94 1.93
CA TRP A 55 7.77 7.95 1.60
C TRP A 55 7.20 8.61 2.86
N PRO A 56 7.80 9.71 3.36
CA PRO A 56 7.28 10.46 4.50
C PRO A 56 6.02 11.28 4.17
N GLY A 57 5.52 11.21 2.94
CA GLY A 57 4.48 12.10 2.41
C GLY A 57 5.03 13.47 2.00
N PRO A 58 4.20 14.32 1.37
CA PRO A 58 4.62 15.62 0.87
C PRO A 58 4.80 16.70 1.95
N GLY A 59 4.63 16.38 3.24
CA GLY A 59 4.96 17.29 4.35
C GLY A 59 3.97 18.45 4.58
N GLY A 60 2.75 18.40 4.04
CA GLY A 60 1.72 19.43 4.24
C GLY A 60 0.30 18.88 4.05
N GLU A 61 -0.71 19.74 4.15
CA GLU A 61 -2.11 19.33 4.04
C GLU A 61 -2.51 18.99 2.60
N ALA A 62 -3.22 17.86 2.45
CA ALA A 62 -3.89 17.53 1.21
C ALA A 62 -5.11 18.45 0.97
N PRO A 63 -5.43 18.82 -0.29
CA PRO A 63 -4.76 18.40 -1.51
C PRO A 63 -3.56 19.28 -1.91
N LEU A 64 -3.32 20.42 -1.25
CA LEU A 64 -2.31 21.42 -1.66
C LEU A 64 -0.89 20.85 -1.68
N ALA A 65 -0.53 20.04 -0.69
CA ALA A 65 0.77 19.36 -0.66
C ALA A 65 0.94 18.31 -1.78
N TYR A 66 -0.15 17.87 -2.41
CA TYR A 66 -0.17 16.92 -3.51
C TYR A 66 -0.45 17.59 -4.87
N ALA A 67 -0.63 18.91 -4.91
CA ALA A 67 -0.87 19.66 -6.13
C ALA A 67 0.47 19.98 -6.80
N TRP A 68 0.96 19.02 -7.59
CA TRP A 68 2.06 19.18 -8.53
C TRP A 68 1.57 19.06 -9.97
#